data_AF-A0A292ZJV0-F1
#
_entry.id   AF-A0A292ZJV0-F1
#
_cell.length_a   1.000
_cell.length_b   1.000
_cell.length_c   1.000
_cell.angle_alpha   90.00
_cell.angle_beta   90.00
_cell.angle_gamma   90.00
#
_symmetry.space_group_name_H-M   'P 1'
#
loop_
_entity.id
_entity.type
_entity.pdbx_description
1 polymer ?
#
loop_
_entity_poly.entity_id
_entity_poly.type
_entity_poly.pdbx_seq_one_letter_code
_entity_poly.pdbx_strand_id
1 'polypeptide(L)'
;MIDRLFLKHPREVNESYGEHLEVATRFGFLMVRAGLACMIHGLVPAFFTRTGSATVKRLYDEMRQRQPDLPEPAYLNPKWHPEYEI
;
A
#
# COMPACT_ATOMS: atom_id res chain seq x y z
N MET A 1 -14.96 10.87 24.03
CA MET A 1 -14.66 11.33 22.64
C MET A 1 -13.29 10.86 22.17
N ILE A 2 -12.21 11.11 22.92
CA ILE A 2 -10.84 10.67 22.58
C ILE A 2 -10.76 9.18 22.24
N ASP A 3 -11.36 8.33 23.08
CA ASP A 3 -11.36 6.89 22.89
C ASP A 3 -11.94 6.47 21.54
N ARG A 4 -13.12 7.00 21.19
CA ARG A 4 -13.81 6.68 19.94
C ARG A 4 -13.09 7.21 18.68
N LEU A 5 -12.36 8.32 18.80
CA LEU A 5 -11.66 8.94 17.66
C LEU A 5 -10.26 8.38 17.42
N PHE A 6 -9.55 7.98 18.48
CA PHE A 6 -8.12 7.66 18.39
C PHE A 6 -7.76 6.26 18.89
N LEU A 7 -8.51 5.69 19.84
CA LEU A 7 -8.08 4.47 20.55
C LEU A 7 -8.89 3.24 20.16
N LYS A 8 -10.16 3.42 19.80
CA LYS A 8 -11.06 2.32 19.43
C LYS A 8 -10.53 1.55 18.23
N HIS A 9 -10.21 2.24 17.15
CA HIS A 9 -9.77 1.58 15.91
C HIS A 9 -8.41 0.86 16.04
N PRO A 10 -7.33 1.49 16.58
CA PRO A 10 -6.08 0.76 16.82
C PRO A 10 -6.28 -0.50 17.68
N ARG A 11 -7.11 -0.43 18.72
CA ARG A 11 -7.41 -1.59 19.57
C ARG A 11 -8.16 -2.71 18.83
N GLU A 12 -9.06 -2.38 17.90
CA GLU A 12 -9.77 -3.38 17.07
C GLU A 12 -8.80 -4.21 16.21
N VAL A 13 -7.63 -3.66 15.89
CA VAL A 13 -6.58 -4.34 15.12
C VAL A 13 -5.37 -4.74 15.97
N ASN A 14 -5.51 -4.73 17.31
CA ASN A 14 -4.47 -5.07 18.29
C ASN A 14 -3.19 -4.19 18.21
N GLU A 15 -3.34 -2.89 17.95
CA GLU A 15 -2.26 -1.91 17.92
C GLU A 15 -2.45 -0.81 18.97
N SER A 16 -1.34 -0.28 19.49
CA SER A 16 -1.34 1.01 20.19
C SER A 16 -1.56 2.16 19.20
N TYR A 17 -1.96 3.34 19.69
CA TYR A 17 -2.12 4.52 18.84
C TYR A 17 -0.83 4.89 18.10
N GLY A 18 0.33 4.77 18.76
CA GLY A 18 1.62 5.09 18.16
C GLY A 18 1.98 4.15 17.01
N GLU A 19 1.82 2.84 17.22
CA GLU A 19 2.06 1.82 16.18
C GLU A 19 1.14 2.03 14.99
N HIS A 20 -0.16 2.24 15.25
CA HIS A 20 -1.15 2.46 14.20
C HIS A 20 -0.88 3.74 13.42
N LEU A 21 -0.51 4.83 14.11
CA LEU A 21 -0.16 6.11 13.50
C LEU A 21 1.06 5.96 12.58
N GLU A 22 2.12 5.29 13.05
CA GLU A 22 3.33 5.05 12.27
C GLU A 22 3.03 4.25 11.00
N VAL A 23 2.33 3.12 11.13
CA VAL A 23 1.96 2.26 10.00
C VAL A 23 1.10 3.05 9.00
N ALA A 24 0.03 3.70 9.46
CA ALA A 24 -0.89 4.43 8.59
C ALA A 24 -0.21 5.61 7.87
N THR A 25 0.63 6.38 8.57
CA THR A 25 1.35 7.51 7.97
C THR A 25 2.42 7.06 6.99
N ARG A 26 3.15 5.96 7.27
CA ARG A 26 4.10 5.36 6.30
C ARG A 26 3.38 4.93 5.03
N PHE A 27 2.25 4.23 5.16
CA PHE A 27 1.43 3.82 4.01
C PHE A 27 1.00 5.04 3.19
N GLY A 28 0.42 6.05 3.84
CA GLY A 28 -0.02 7.27 3.17
C GLY A 28 1.12 7.98 2.44
N PHE A 29 2.30 8.11 3.06
CA PHE A 29 3.46 8.74 2.43
C PHE A 29 3.94 7.98 1.19
N LEU A 30 4.00 6.63 1.26
CA LEU A 30 4.35 5.80 0.11
C LEU A 30 3.32 5.92 -1.02
N MET A 31 2.03 5.94 -0.69
CA MET A 31 0.95 6.15 -1.67
C MET A 31 1.05 7.50 -2.36
N VAL A 32 1.29 8.60 -1.62
CA VAL A 32 1.46 9.94 -2.20
C VAL A 32 2.67 9.97 -3.13
N ARG A 33 3.82 9.43 -2.70
CA ARG A 33 5.03 9.36 -3.53
C ARG A 33 4.83 8.55 -4.80
N ALA A 34 4.20 7.39 -4.68
CA ALA A 34 3.87 6.55 -5.83
C ALA A 34 2.90 7.26 -6.78
N GLY A 35 1.87 7.92 -6.24
CA GLY A 35 0.93 8.72 -7.05
C GLY A 35 1.62 9.84 -7.82
N LEU A 36 2.53 10.58 -7.19
CA LEU A 36 3.35 11.59 -7.86
C LEU A 36 4.24 10.97 -8.95
N ALA A 37 4.85 9.82 -8.69
CA ALA A 37 5.64 9.09 -9.68
C ALA A 37 4.79 8.68 -10.89
N CYS A 38 3.57 8.16 -10.67
CA CYS A 38 2.62 7.83 -11.74
C CYS A 38 2.21 9.06 -12.55
N MET A 39 1.99 10.21 -11.89
CA MET A 39 1.66 11.46 -12.59
C MET A 39 2.83 11.91 -13.48
N ILE A 40 4.07 11.86 -12.98
CA ILE A 40 5.26 12.18 -13.78
C ILE A 40 5.42 11.17 -14.93
N HIS A 41 5.21 9.88 -14.68
CA HIS A 41 5.23 8.84 -15.72
C HIS A 41 4.19 9.14 -16.83
N GLY A 42 2.98 9.57 -16.46
CA GLY A 42 1.96 9.98 -17.43
C GLY A 42 2.35 11.19 -18.29
N LEU A 43 3.24 12.06 -17.80
CA LEU A 43 3.83 13.17 -18.57
C LEU A 43 5.05 12.73 -19.38
N VAL A 44 5.89 11.86 -18.81
CA VAL A 44 7.15 11.38 -19.38
C VAL A 44 7.24 9.87 -19.16
N PRO A 45 6.78 9.04 -20.11
CA PRO A 45 6.66 7.59 -19.93
C PRO A 45 7.97 6.86 -19.60
N ALA A 46 9.13 7.42 -19.97
CA ALA A 46 10.42 6.83 -19.64
C ALA A 46 10.79 6.93 -18.15
N PHE A 47 10.09 7.77 -17.37
CA PHE A 47 10.38 7.96 -15.94
C PHE A 47 9.47 7.10 -15.08
N PHE A 48 10.02 6.60 -13.98
CA PHE A 48 9.29 5.87 -12.93
C PHE A 48 8.49 4.66 -13.41
N THR A 49 8.90 3.99 -14.50
CA THR A 49 8.16 2.89 -15.17
C THR A 49 7.69 1.75 -14.27
N ARG A 50 8.24 1.57 -13.07
CA ARG A 50 7.85 0.53 -12.12
C ARG A 50 7.45 1.04 -10.74
N THR A 51 7.52 2.36 -10.51
CA THR A 51 7.46 2.89 -9.14
C THR A 51 6.06 2.75 -8.55
N GLY A 52 5.01 3.04 -9.33
CA GLY A 52 3.63 2.91 -8.88
C GLY A 52 3.27 1.46 -8.58
N SER A 53 3.43 0.58 -9.55
CA SER A 53 3.13 -0.84 -9.49
C SER A 53 3.92 -1.56 -8.40
N ALA A 54 5.23 -1.30 -8.26
CA ALA A 54 6.03 -1.89 -7.19
C ALA A 54 5.55 -1.43 -5.80
N THR A 55 5.17 -0.15 -5.66
CA THR A 55 4.65 0.36 -4.38
C THR A 55 3.29 -0.26 -4.05
N VAL A 56 2.38 -0.39 -5.01
CA VAL A 56 1.07 -1.03 -4.81
C VAL A 56 1.24 -2.49 -4.40
N LYS A 57 2.07 -3.27 -5.12
CA LYS A 57 2.36 -4.67 -4.79
C LYS A 57 2.90 -4.79 -3.36
N ARG A 58 3.89 -3.96 -3.01
CA ARG A 58 4.47 -3.93 -1.66
C ARG A 58 3.44 -3.64 -0.58
N LEU A 59 2.68 -2.56 -0.72
CA LEU A 59 1.68 -2.18 0.30
C LEU A 59 0.58 -3.24 0.43
N TYR A 60 0.20 -3.86 -0.68
CA TYR A 60 -0.75 -4.97 -0.69
C TYR A 60 -0.20 -6.20 0.03
N ASP A 61 1.05 -6.60 -0.23
CA ASP A 61 1.70 -7.69 0.50
C ASP A 61 1.77 -7.43 2.00
N GLU A 62 2.12 -6.20 2.41
CA GLU A 62 2.15 -5.79 3.82
C GLU A 62 0.75 -5.89 4.48
N MET A 63 -0.33 -5.52 3.77
CA MET A 63 -1.71 -5.71 4.27
C MET A 63 -2.08 -7.20 4.37
N ARG A 64 -1.69 -7.99 3.37
CA ARG A 64 -1.97 -9.43 3.32
C ARG A 64 -1.29 -10.23 4.41
N GLN A 65 -0.10 -9.83 4.85
CA GLN A 65 0.59 -10.51 5.96
C GLN A 65 -0.25 -10.54 7.25
N ARG A 66 -1.25 -9.64 7.37
CA ARG A 66 -2.22 -9.61 8.47
C ARG A 66 -3.48 -10.47 8.21
N GLN A 67 -3.60 -11.08 7.04
CA GLN A 67 -4.74 -11.87 6.58
C GLN A 67 -4.25 -13.15 5.85
N PRO A 68 -3.70 -14.13 6.60
CA PRO A 68 -3.01 -15.29 6.02
C PRO A 68 -3.88 -16.19 5.15
N ASP A 69 -5.20 -16.17 5.35
CA ASP A 69 -6.16 -17.02 4.63
C ASP A 69 -6.56 -16.47 3.25
N LEU A 70 -5.99 -15.35 2.80
CA LEU A 70 -6.30 -14.81 1.49
C LEU A 70 -5.71 -15.66 0.35
N PRO A 71 -6.45 -15.87 -0.76
CA PRO A 71 -5.95 -16.58 -1.93
C PRO A 71 -4.72 -15.87 -2.52
N GLU A 72 -3.86 -16.57 -3.26
CA GLU A 72 -2.64 -16.00 -3.84
C GLU A 72 -2.89 -14.67 -4.59
N PRO A 73 -2.00 -13.66 -4.44
CA PRO A 73 -2.12 -12.40 -5.16
C PRO A 73 -2.25 -12.57 -6.67
N ALA A 74 -3.17 -11.84 -7.28
CA ALA A 74 -3.41 -11.93 -8.72
C ALA A 74 -2.17 -11.59 -9.57
N TYR A 75 -1.28 -10.71 -9.12
CA TYR A 75 -0.07 -10.33 -9.86
C TYR A 75 1.04 -11.39 -9.83
N LEU A 76 0.88 -12.48 -9.08
CA LEU A 76 1.75 -13.65 -9.18
C LEU A 76 1.25 -14.64 -10.25
N ASN A 77 0.00 -14.49 -10.70
CA ASN A 77 -0.58 -15.36 -11.72
C ASN A 77 -0.01 -15.01 -13.11
N PRO A 78 0.47 -15.99 -13.91
CA PRO A 78 1.01 -15.75 -15.26
C PRO A 78 0.00 -15.14 -16.25
N LYS A 79 -1.30 -15.17 -15.97
CA LYS A 79 -2.33 -14.46 -16.76
C LYS A 79 -2.33 -12.95 -16.52
N TRP A 80 -1.79 -12.50 -15.39
CA TRP A 80 -1.65 -11.09 -15.06
C TRP A 80 -0.33 -10.61 -15.65
N HIS A 81 -0.33 -9.60 -16.51
CA HIS A 81 0.91 -9.06 -17.06
C HIS A 81 1.73 -8.42 -15.92
N PRO A 82 2.76 -9.10 -15.38
CA PRO A 82 3.55 -8.58 -14.26
C PRO A 82 4.31 -7.31 -14.68
N GLU A 83 4.52 -7.25 -15.99
CA GLU A 83 5.12 -6.24 -16.84
C GLU A 83 4.32 -4.94 -16.99
N TYR A 84 3.12 -4.79 -16.39
CA TYR A 84 2.43 -3.50 -16.45
C TYR A 84 3.29 -2.41 -15.78
N GLU A 85 3.82 -1.50 -16.60
CA GLU A 85 4.76 -0.44 -16.24
C GLU A 85 4.02 0.84 -15.87
N ILE A 86 3.75 1.00 -14.58
CA ILE A 86 3.39 2.27 -13.92
C ILE A 86 4.15 2.34 -12.59
#